data_AF-A0A960J197-F1
#
_entry.id   AF-A0A960J197-F1
#
_cell.length_a   1.000
_cell.length_b   1.000
_cell.length_c   1.000
_cell.angle_alpha   90.00
_cell.angle_beta   90.00
_cell.angle_gamma   90.00
#
_symmetry.space_group_name_H-M   'P 1'
#
loop_
_entity.id
_entity.type
_entity.pdbx_description
1 polymer ?
#
loop_
_entity_poly.entity_id
_entity_poly.type
_entity_poly.pdbx_seq_one_letter_code
_entity_poly.pdbx_strand_id
1 'polypeptide(L)'
;RVLTEAAIESRSDSLVGLKENIIIGKLIPAGTGLPGYREVETQAPEYQPMEYYSSADEEEGLADWLAERSEAVSGDGEGAEVIDLPTGSE
;
A
#
# COMPACT_ATOMS: atom_id res chain seq x y z
N ARG A 1 -27.24 1.81 35.72
CA ARG A 1 -28.32 0.86 36.08
C ARG A 1 -28.24 -0.44 35.28
N VAL A 2 -28.12 -0.40 33.94
CA VAL A 2 -28.00 -1.62 33.12
C VAL A 2 -26.78 -2.48 33.49
N LEU A 3 -25.60 -1.86 33.70
CA LEU A 3 -24.38 -2.60 34.08
C LEU A 3 -24.46 -3.26 35.46
N THR A 4 -25.11 -2.61 36.43
CA THR A 4 -25.27 -3.13 37.79
C THR A 4 -26.21 -4.34 37.83
N GLU A 5 -27.33 -4.30 37.10
CA GLU A 5 -28.26 -5.43 37.01
C GLU A 5 -27.60 -6.62 36.27
N ALA A 6 -26.88 -6.36 35.17
CA ALA A 6 -26.16 -7.38 34.43
C ALA A 6 -25.06 -8.07 35.26
N ALA A 7 -24.36 -7.32 36.12
CA ALA A 7 -23.32 -7.85 37.01
C ALA A 7 -23.90 -8.73 38.12
N ILE A 8 -25.03 -8.32 38.73
CA ILE A 8 -25.71 -9.11 39.78
C ILE A 8 -26.24 -10.42 39.21
N GLU A 9 -26.78 -10.40 37.99
CA GLU A 9 -27.34 -11.58 37.32
C GLU A 9 -26.29 -12.41 36.58
N SER A 10 -25.00 -12.02 36.63
CA SER A 10 -23.90 -12.66 35.90
C SER A 10 -24.20 -12.88 34.40
N ARG A 11 -24.83 -11.90 33.75
CA ARG A 11 -25.20 -11.99 32.33
C ARG A 11 -23.94 -11.97 31.45
N SER A 12 -23.89 -12.90 30.51
CA SER A 12 -22.88 -12.91 29.44
C SER A 12 -23.47 -12.35 28.15
N ASP A 13 -22.68 -11.56 27.43
CA ASP A 13 -23.01 -11.07 26.10
C ASP A 13 -22.36 -11.97 25.04
N SER A 14 -23.17 -12.48 24.12
CA SER A 14 -22.71 -13.36 23.03
C SER A 14 -22.14 -12.58 21.84
N LEU A 15 -22.17 -11.25 21.84
CA LEU A 15 -21.63 -10.37 20.79
C LEU A 15 -22.16 -10.70 19.39
N VAL A 16 -23.46 -10.94 19.27
CA VAL A 16 -24.10 -11.29 17.97
C VAL A 16 -24.69 -10.05 17.29
N GLY A 17 -24.84 -8.95 18.01
CA GLY A 17 -25.41 -7.70 17.52
C GLY A 17 -24.41 -6.78 16.85
N LEU A 18 -24.93 -5.85 16.05
CA LEU A 18 -24.15 -4.81 15.39
C LEU A 18 -23.44 -3.90 16.40
N LYS A 19 -24.18 -3.40 17.41
CA LYS A 19 -23.66 -2.43 18.37
C LYS A 19 -22.54 -3.00 19.23
N GLU A 20 -22.69 -4.23 19.72
CA GLU A 20 -21.71 -4.86 20.60
C GLU A 20 -20.38 -5.08 19.87
N ASN A 21 -20.43 -5.55 18.62
CA ASN A 21 -19.24 -5.73 17.79
C ASN A 21 -18.55 -4.42 17.44
N ILE A 22 -19.32 -3.34 17.18
CA ILE A 22 -18.77 -2.00 16.95
C ILE A 22 -18.04 -1.49 18.20
N ILE A 23 -18.62 -1.65 19.39
CA ILE A 23 -18.03 -1.16 20.64
C ILE A 23 -16.72 -1.91 20.98
N ILE A 24 -16.67 -3.22 20.69
CA ILE A 24 -15.48 -4.05 20.94
C ILE A 24 -14.41 -3.88 19.83
N GLY A 25 -14.79 -3.45 18.63
CA GLY A 25 -13.89 -3.33 17.48
C GLY A 25 -13.72 -4.63 16.66
N LYS A 26 -14.69 -5.53 16.71
CA LYS A 26 -14.74 -6.74 15.87
C LYS A 26 -15.53 -6.47 14.58
N LEU A 27 -15.28 -7.26 13.54
CA LEU A 27 -16.09 -7.21 12.31
C LEU A 27 -17.57 -7.41 12.66
N ILE A 28 -18.41 -6.53 12.12
CA ILE A 28 -19.85 -6.60 12.32
C ILE A 28 -20.44 -7.81 11.57
N PRO A 29 -21.49 -8.46 12.09
CA PRO A 29 -22.12 -9.60 11.43
C PRO A 29 -23.06 -9.15 10.28
N ALA A 30 -22.56 -8.29 9.39
CA ALA A 30 -23.28 -7.78 8.23
C ALA A 30 -22.30 -7.44 7.10
N GLY A 31 -22.77 -7.53 5.85
CA GLY A 31 -21.96 -7.24 4.67
C GLY A 31 -20.70 -8.10 4.61
N THR A 32 -19.53 -7.46 4.45
CA THR A 32 -18.22 -8.12 4.37
C THR A 32 -17.76 -8.78 5.67
N GLY A 33 -18.42 -8.47 6.80
CA GLY A 33 -18.12 -9.14 8.06
C GLY A 33 -18.83 -10.50 8.23
N LEU A 34 -19.71 -10.89 7.29
CA LEU A 34 -20.26 -12.25 7.25
C LEU A 34 -19.21 -13.25 6.74
N PRO A 35 -19.18 -14.49 7.25
CA PRO A 35 -18.19 -15.49 6.86
C PRO A 35 -18.08 -15.69 5.35
N GLY A 36 -19.22 -15.76 4.65
CA GLY A 36 -19.25 -15.99 3.19
C GLY A 36 -18.66 -14.87 2.33
N TYR A 37 -18.53 -13.65 2.87
CA TYR A 37 -17.86 -12.55 2.17
C TYR A 37 -16.43 -12.32 2.68
N ARG A 38 -16.10 -12.81 3.87
CA ARG A 38 -14.77 -12.70 4.49
C ARG A 38 -13.81 -13.78 3.99
N GLU A 39 -14.32 -14.99 3.79
CA GLU A 39 -13.53 -16.18 3.42
C GLU A 39 -13.63 -16.41 1.91
N VAL A 40 -13.24 -15.40 1.13
CA VAL A 40 -13.18 -15.48 -0.32
C VAL A 40 -11.74 -15.73 -0.75
N GLU A 41 -11.48 -16.91 -1.31
CA GLU A 41 -10.21 -17.20 -1.98
C GLU A 41 -10.21 -16.60 -3.37
N THR A 42 -9.21 -15.75 -3.67
CA THR A 42 -9.04 -15.17 -4.99
C THR A 42 -8.28 -16.14 -5.88
N GLN A 43 -8.95 -16.71 -6.89
CA GLN A 43 -8.28 -17.49 -7.94
C GLN A 43 -7.94 -16.56 -9.10
N ALA A 44 -6.65 -16.38 -9.36
CA ALA A 44 -6.15 -15.59 -10.49
C ALA A 44 -5.18 -16.46 -11.31
N PRO A 45 -5.69 -17.30 -12.24
CA PRO A 45 -4.87 -18.30 -12.94
C PRO A 45 -3.78 -17.71 -13.83
N GLU A 46 -3.93 -16.45 -14.26
CA GLU A 46 -3.01 -15.75 -15.16
C GLU A 46 -2.39 -14.51 -14.51
N TYR A 47 -2.39 -14.41 -13.18
CA TYR A 47 -1.77 -13.27 -12.49
C TYR A 47 -0.25 -13.27 -12.72
N GLN A 48 0.23 -12.21 -13.38
CA GLN A 48 1.64 -11.88 -13.44
C GLN A 48 1.88 -10.71 -12.48
N PRO A 49 2.70 -10.88 -11.42
CA PRO A 49 3.13 -9.75 -10.60
C PRO A 49 3.76 -8.70 -11.49
N MET A 50 3.40 -7.42 -11.31
CA MET A 50 4.10 -6.34 -12.01
C MET A 50 5.56 -6.31 -11.58
N GLU A 51 6.43 -5.91 -12.50
CA GLU A 51 7.82 -5.63 -12.16
C GLU A 51 7.90 -4.48 -11.15
N TYR A 52 8.75 -4.66 -10.14
CA TYR A 52 8.95 -3.69 -9.08
C TYR A 52 9.96 -2.65 -9.57
N TYR A 53 9.50 -1.42 -9.80
CA TYR A 53 10.39 -0.29 -10.08
C TYR A 53 10.68 0.44 -8.77
N SER A 54 11.93 0.39 -8.31
CA SER A 54 12.43 1.23 -7.22
C SER A 54 13.20 2.40 -7.82
N SER A 55 13.01 3.61 -7.27
CA SER A 55 13.86 4.75 -7.63
C SER A 55 15.34 4.55 -7.25
N ALA A 56 15.66 3.51 -6.47
CA ALA A 56 17.03 3.10 -6.17
C ALA A 56 17.74 2.43 -7.36
N ASP A 57 16.98 1.81 -8.28
CA ASP A 57 17.53 1.09 -9.43
C ASP A 57 17.97 2.07 -10.54
N GLU A 58 17.47 3.32 -10.54
CA GLU A 58 17.81 4.36 -11.52
C GLU A 58 19.06 5.19 -11.13
N GLU A 59 19.51 5.12 -9.88
CA GLU A 59 20.58 5.99 -9.37
C GLU A 59 21.98 5.55 -9.82
N GLU A 60 22.19 4.23 -10.02
CA GLU A 60 23.50 3.67 -10.36
C GLU A 60 24.01 4.11 -11.75
N GLY A 61 23.11 4.25 -12.74
CA GLY A 61 23.47 4.71 -14.09
C GLY A 61 23.46 6.23 -14.27
N LEU A 62 22.64 6.94 -13.49
CA LEU A 62 22.49 8.39 -13.61
C LEU A 62 23.73 9.15 -13.11
N ALA A 63 24.34 8.67 -12.03
CA ALA A 63 25.54 9.29 -11.46
C ALA A 63 26.74 9.25 -12.42
N ASP A 64 26.94 8.12 -13.11
CA ASP A 64 28.02 7.93 -14.08
C ASP A 64 27.80 8.81 -15.32
N TRP A 65 26.57 8.85 -15.83
CA TRP A 65 26.19 9.70 -16.96
C TRP A 65 26.34 11.21 -16.67
N LEU A 66 25.95 11.65 -15.47
CA LEU A 66 26.13 13.05 -15.04
C LEU A 66 27.61 13.41 -14.86
N ALA A 67 28.43 12.49 -14.33
CA ALA A 67 29.86 12.71 -14.15
C ALA A 67 30.57 12.92 -15.51
N GLU A 68 30.35 12.03 -16.47
CA GLU A 68 30.97 12.11 -17.80
C GLU A 68 30.52 13.37 -18.58
N ARG A 69 29.25 13.76 -18.43
CA ARG A 69 28.72 14.99 -19.05
C ARG A 69 29.26 16.26 -18.38
N SER A 70 29.53 16.23 -17.07
CA SER A 70 30.11 17.38 -16.34
C SER A 70 31.57 17.64 -16.71
N GLU A 71 32.34 16.60 -17.01
CA GLU A 71 33.70 16.73 -17.56
C GLU A 71 33.67 17.35 -18.97
N ALA A 72 32.68 16.98 -19.80
CA ALA A 72 32.51 17.53 -21.15
C ALA A 72 32.09 19.01 -21.18
N VAL A 73 31.37 19.51 -20.16
CA VAL A 73 30.87 20.89 -20.07
C VAL A 73 31.90 21.89 -19.49
N SER A 74 33.08 21.42 -19.07
CA SER A 74 34.14 22.30 -18.53
C SER A 74 34.91 23.11 -19.60
N GLY A 75 34.55 23.01 -20.88
CA GLY A 75 35.09 23.84 -21.97
C GLY A 75 34.12 24.94 -22.38
N ASP A 76 34.46 26.19 -22.07
CA ASP A 76 33.93 27.47 -22.56
C ASP A 76 32.41 27.56 -22.84
N GLY A 77 31.71 28.29 -21.96
CA GLY A 77 30.27 28.42 -21.96
C GLY A 77 29.67 29.06 -23.21
N GLU A 78 28.52 28.52 -23.63
CA GLU A 78 27.34 29.26 -24.07
C GLU A 78 26.17 28.25 -24.19
N GLY A 79 25.04 28.51 -23.53
CA GLY A 79 23.77 27.83 -23.79
C GLY A 79 23.40 26.69 -22.84
N ALA A 80 22.34 26.88 -22.06
CA ALA A 80 21.64 25.79 -21.39
C ALA A 80 20.84 25.00 -22.44
N GLU A 81 21.39 23.89 -22.90
CA GLU A 81 20.70 22.92 -23.77
C GLU A 81 19.61 22.21 -22.95
N VAL A 82 18.39 22.11 -23.50
CA VAL A 82 17.30 21.32 -22.90
C VAL A 82 17.64 19.84 -23.14
N ILE A 83 17.94 19.13 -22.07
CA ILE A 83 18.41 17.73 -22.11
C ILE A 83 17.20 16.79 -22.11
N ASP A 84 17.04 16.00 -23.18
CA ASP A 84 16.12 14.86 -23.19
C ASP A 84 16.65 13.75 -22.27
N LEU A 85 15.83 13.34 -21.31
CA LEU A 85 16.12 12.20 -20.43
C LEU A 85 16.06 10.91 -21.26
N PRO A 86 17.06 10.03 -21.22
CA PRO A 86 16.94 8.72 -21.84
C PRO A 86 15.86 7.93 -21.10
N THR A 87 14.66 7.84 -21.68
CA THR A 87 13.66 6.87 -21.24
C THR A 87 14.24 5.49 -21.50
N GLY A 88 14.51 4.73 -20.43
CA GLY A 88 15.08 3.39 -20.48
C GLY A 88 14.36 2.52 -21.51
N SER A 89 15.14 1.86 -22.37
CA SER A 89 14.66 0.82 -23.27
C SER A 89 14.37 -0.44 -22.44
N GLU A 90 13.29 -1.13 -22.80
CA GLU A 90 12.74 -2.39 -22.26
C GLU A 90 13.70 -3.30 -21.49
#